data_AF-A0A661U0A2-F1
#
_entry.id   AF-A0A661U0A2-F1
#
_cell.length_a   1.000
_cell.length_b   1.000
_cell.length_c   1.000
_cell.angle_alpha   90.00
_cell.angle_beta   90.00
_cell.angle_gamma   90.00
#
_symmetry.space_group_name_H-M   'P 1'
#
loop_
_entity.id
_entity.type
_entity.pdbx_description
1 polymer ?
#
loop_
_entity_poly.entity_id
_entity_poly.type
_entity_poly.pdbx_seq_one_letter_code
_entity_poly.pdbx_strand_id
1 'polypeptide(L)'
;MDDIFGLSASEQLSDERAEELIERFAKEVVERNLTAPVIFLLESSKPFTFLGSQALVFLSPIVQSIFEFKSYNDIRLMLENRENVEKLIQKIEAMDVEFREKLKRGEYEYDKEEKGGFLRWLLGRKSKKG
;
A
#
# COMPACT_ATOMS: atom_id res chain seq x y z
N MET A 1 -0.38 37.08 15.38
CA MET A 1 -1.11 35.79 15.45
C MET A 1 -0.80 35.15 14.14
N ASP A 2 0.39 34.58 14.11
CA ASP A 2 1.11 34.12 12.94
C ASP A 2 1.51 32.66 13.28
N ASP A 3 1.55 31.80 12.27
CA ASP A 3 1.97 30.39 12.32
C ASP A 3 0.93 29.31 12.70
N ILE A 4 -0.23 29.29 12.02
CA ILE A 4 -1.08 28.08 11.98
C ILE A 4 -0.98 27.33 10.62
N PHE A 5 -0.38 27.93 9.59
CA PHE A 5 -0.29 27.31 8.25
C PHE A 5 1.11 27.38 7.62
N GLY A 6 2.17 27.24 8.44
CA GLY A 6 3.56 27.10 8.00
C GLY A 6 3.95 25.69 7.51
N LEU A 7 2.98 24.78 7.33
CA LEU A 7 3.22 23.35 7.04
C LEU A 7 2.77 22.94 5.62
N SER A 8 3.25 23.59 4.56
CA SER A 8 2.99 23.05 3.20
C SER A 8 4.10 23.22 2.17
N ALA A 9 5.24 23.84 2.51
CA ALA A 9 6.25 24.17 1.50
C ALA A 9 7.44 23.20 1.41
N SER A 10 7.62 22.21 2.30
CA SER A 10 8.87 21.43 2.39
C SER A 10 8.76 19.90 2.42
N GLU A 11 7.57 19.30 2.29
CA GLU A 11 7.46 17.84 2.19
C GLU A 11 7.56 17.38 0.72
N GLN A 12 8.73 17.55 0.11
CA GLN A 12 9.02 16.93 -1.18
C GLN A 12 9.63 15.54 -0.93
N LEU A 13 9.03 14.51 -1.54
CA LEU A 13 9.56 13.16 -1.53
C LEU A 13 10.59 13.04 -2.66
N SER A 14 11.80 12.52 -2.37
CA SER A 14 12.78 12.26 -3.43
C SER A 14 12.33 11.09 -4.32
N ASP A 15 12.76 11.08 -5.58
CA ASP A 15 12.45 10.01 -6.53
C ASP A 15 12.97 8.66 -6.04
N GLU A 16 14.20 8.63 -5.51
CA GLU A 16 14.82 7.44 -4.90
C GLU A 16 13.94 6.89 -3.76
N ARG A 17 13.43 7.78 -2.91
CA ARG A 17 12.59 7.38 -1.79
C ARG A 17 11.21 6.89 -2.27
N ALA A 18 10.65 7.52 -3.29
CA ALA A 18 9.41 7.06 -3.91
C ALA A 18 9.57 5.65 -4.49
N GLU A 19 10.69 5.40 -5.18
CA GLU A 19 10.99 4.11 -5.79
C GLU A 19 11.19 2.99 -4.74
N GLU A 20 11.90 3.28 -3.65
CA GLU A 20 11.99 2.38 -2.48
C GLU A 20 10.61 2.01 -1.91
N LEU A 21 9.73 2.99 -1.78
CA LEU A 21 8.39 2.79 -1.23
C LEU A 21 7.50 1.99 -2.18
N ILE A 22 7.60 2.24 -3.49
CA ILE A 22 6.91 1.46 -4.53
C ILE A 22 7.31 -0.01 -4.44
N GLU A 23 8.62 -0.28 -4.38
CA GLU A 23 9.15 -1.64 -4.29
C GLU A 23 8.63 -2.35 -3.03
N ARG A 24 8.70 -1.68 -1.87
CA ARG A 24 8.23 -2.23 -0.60
C ARG A 24 6.72 -2.44 -0.58
N PHE A 25 5.94 -1.49 -1.11
CA PHE A 25 4.48 -1.58 -1.18
C PHE A 25 4.10 -2.79 -2.02
N ALA A 26 4.64 -2.88 -3.23
CA ALA A 26 4.32 -3.96 -4.15
C ALA A 26 4.63 -5.32 -3.55
N LYS A 27 5.79 -5.47 -2.90
CA LYS A 27 6.16 -6.70 -2.18
C LYS A 27 5.11 -7.08 -1.14
N GLU A 28 4.75 -6.17 -0.24
CA GLU A 28 3.78 -6.43 0.82
C GLU A 28 2.39 -6.81 0.28
N VAL A 29 1.95 -6.15 -0.79
CA VAL A 29 0.68 -6.45 -1.45
C VAL A 29 0.66 -7.87 -1.98
N VAL A 30 1.69 -8.25 -2.72
CA VAL A 30 1.80 -9.54 -3.38
C VAL A 30 1.93 -10.66 -2.36
N GLU A 31 2.83 -10.50 -1.38
CA GLU A 31 3.03 -11.51 -0.36
C GLU A 31 1.76 -11.71 0.50
N ARG A 32 0.93 -10.67 0.66
CA ARG A 32 -0.36 -10.75 1.39
C ARG A 32 -1.54 -11.19 0.51
N ASN A 33 -1.30 -11.49 -0.77
CA ASN A 33 -2.33 -11.86 -1.74
C ASN A 33 -3.43 -10.78 -1.88
N LEU A 34 -3.02 -9.51 -1.82
CA LEU A 34 -3.87 -8.32 -1.94
C LEU A 34 -3.81 -7.66 -3.33
N THR A 35 -3.15 -8.29 -4.29
CA THR A 35 -2.93 -7.78 -5.66
C THR A 35 -4.21 -7.22 -6.29
N ALA A 36 -5.25 -8.06 -6.41
CA ALA A 36 -6.51 -7.67 -7.06
C ALA A 36 -7.25 -6.50 -6.36
N PRO A 37 -7.53 -6.55 -5.05
CA PRO A 37 -8.23 -5.44 -4.39
C PRO A 37 -7.43 -4.14 -4.37
N VAL A 38 -6.10 -4.19 -4.29
CA VAL A 38 -5.25 -2.99 -4.30
C VAL A 38 -5.19 -2.37 -5.69
N ILE A 39 -4.97 -3.16 -6.75
CA ILE A 39 -4.99 -2.65 -8.14
C ILE A 39 -6.34 -2.01 -8.45
N PHE A 40 -7.45 -2.69 -8.14
CA PHE A 40 -8.80 -2.13 -8.36
C PHE A 40 -8.95 -0.74 -7.74
N LEU A 41 -8.45 -0.58 -6.52
CA LEU A 41 -8.57 0.65 -5.76
C LEU A 41 -7.64 1.77 -6.27
N LEU A 42 -6.41 1.43 -6.69
CA LEU A 42 -5.49 2.35 -7.34
C LEU A 42 -5.99 2.78 -8.74
N GLU A 43 -6.53 1.86 -9.54
CA GLU A 43 -7.17 2.17 -10.82
C GLU A 43 -8.40 3.06 -10.64
N SER A 44 -9.20 2.76 -9.62
CA SER A 44 -10.38 3.55 -9.26
C SER A 44 -10.02 4.96 -8.82
N SER A 45 -8.78 5.23 -8.36
CA SER A 45 -8.33 6.57 -7.96
C SER A 45 -7.79 7.41 -9.12
N LYS A 46 -7.42 6.79 -10.26
CA LYS A 46 -6.92 7.50 -11.47
C LYS A 46 -7.86 8.59 -12.02
N PRO A 47 -9.20 8.42 -12.09
CA PRO A 47 -10.09 9.48 -12.57
C PRO A 47 -10.29 10.65 -11.57
N PHE A 48 -9.81 10.54 -10.33
CA PHE A 48 -10.11 11.47 -9.22
C PHE A 48 -9.01 12.49 -8.94
N THR A 49 -8.52 13.20 -9.95
CA THR A 49 -7.60 14.35 -9.77
C THR A 49 -8.22 15.50 -8.93
N PHE A 50 -9.52 15.46 -8.60
CA PHE A 50 -10.25 16.53 -7.91
C PHE A 50 -10.49 16.33 -6.40
N LEU A 51 -10.20 15.16 -5.81
CA LEU A 51 -10.30 14.93 -4.35
C LEU A 51 -8.92 14.60 -3.73
N GLY A 52 -7.90 15.35 -4.14
CA GLY A 52 -6.47 15.16 -3.84
C GLY A 52 -6.03 15.31 -2.37
N SER A 53 -6.92 15.12 -1.39
CA SER A 53 -6.54 15.06 0.03
C SER A 53 -7.20 13.91 0.81
N GLN A 54 -8.23 13.26 0.27
CA GLN A 54 -9.04 12.29 1.02
C GLN A 54 -8.99 10.86 0.46
N ALA A 55 -8.49 10.65 -0.77
CA ALA A 55 -8.36 9.30 -1.33
C ALA A 55 -7.44 8.43 -0.46
N LEU A 56 -6.29 8.98 -0.03
CA LEU A 56 -5.41 8.32 0.94
C LEU A 56 -6.04 8.10 2.31
N VAL A 57 -6.95 8.96 2.76
CA VAL A 57 -7.72 8.73 4.00
C VAL A 57 -8.59 7.48 3.86
N PHE A 58 -9.16 7.24 2.68
CA PHE A 58 -9.85 5.98 2.37
C PHE A 58 -8.90 4.77 2.30
N LEU A 59 -7.69 4.95 1.75
CA LEU A 59 -6.64 3.89 1.72
C LEU A 59 -5.95 3.67 3.06
N SER A 60 -6.13 4.59 4.01
CA SER A 60 -5.36 4.66 5.26
C SER A 60 -5.38 3.35 6.05
N PRO A 61 -6.52 2.64 6.23
CA PRO A 61 -6.53 1.38 6.97
C PRO A 61 -5.65 0.30 6.32
N ILE A 62 -5.58 0.28 4.99
CA ILE A 62 -4.78 -0.68 4.22
C ILE A 62 -3.31 -0.28 4.32
N VAL A 63 -2.98 0.98 4.04
CA VAL A 63 -1.60 1.49 4.10
C VAL A 63 -1.01 1.30 5.51
N GLN A 64 -1.75 1.66 6.56
CA GLN A 64 -1.29 1.47 7.95
C GLN A 64 -1.19 -0.01 8.37
N SER A 65 -1.95 -0.91 7.74
CA SER A 65 -1.82 -2.36 8.00
C SER A 65 -0.57 -2.97 7.36
N ILE A 66 -0.01 -2.29 6.36
CA ILE A 66 1.15 -2.71 5.59
C ILE A 66 2.41 -2.00 6.10
N PHE A 67 2.30 -0.73 6.47
CA PHE A 67 3.42 0.14 6.81
C PHE A 67 3.30 0.73 8.22
N GLU A 68 4.45 0.95 8.86
CA GLU A 68 4.53 1.70 10.11
C GLU A 68 4.16 3.18 9.93
N PHE A 69 3.65 3.81 10.99
CA PHE A 69 3.18 5.21 10.99
C PHE A 69 4.17 6.22 10.39
N LYS A 70 5.48 6.02 10.59
CA LYS A 70 6.51 6.91 10.02
C LYS A 70 6.52 6.91 8.49
N SER A 71 6.17 5.79 7.86
CA SER A 71 6.13 5.67 6.41
C SER A 71 4.80 6.17 5.82
N TYR A 72 3.77 6.40 6.63
CA TYR A 72 2.45 6.80 6.15
C TYR A 72 2.49 8.14 5.38
N ASN A 73 3.21 9.14 5.90
CA ASN A 73 3.35 10.43 5.22
C ASN A 73 4.07 10.29 3.88
N ASP A 74 5.18 9.54 3.84
CA ASP A 74 5.91 9.30 2.59
C ASP A 74 5.04 8.57 1.56
N ILE A 75 4.27 7.55 1.99
CA ILE A 75 3.33 6.83 1.12
C ILE A 75 2.23 7.77 0.61
N ARG A 76 1.77 8.69 1.45
CA ARG A 76 0.83 9.73 1.04
C ARG A 76 1.42 10.60 -0.07
N LEU A 77 2.60 11.16 0.13
CA LEU A 77 3.27 12.01 -0.86
C LEU A 77 3.56 11.24 -2.15
N MET A 78 3.95 9.97 -2.04
CA MET A 78 4.15 9.07 -3.18
C MET A 78 2.86 8.88 -4.00
N LEU A 79 1.74 8.59 -3.34
CA LEU A 79 0.45 8.31 -3.99
C LEU A 79 -0.24 9.58 -4.53
N GLU A 80 0.16 10.78 -4.12
CA GLU A 80 -0.30 12.04 -4.72
C GLU A 80 0.25 12.26 -6.13
N ASN A 81 1.39 11.63 -6.47
CA ASN A 81 1.95 11.67 -7.82
C ASN A 81 1.34 10.55 -8.68
N ARG A 82 0.60 10.92 -9.73
CA ARG A 82 -0.03 9.99 -10.69
C ARG A 82 0.97 9.05 -11.36
N GLU A 83 2.18 9.52 -11.66
CA GLU A 83 3.22 8.68 -12.27
C GLU A 83 3.67 7.59 -11.30
N ASN A 84 3.80 7.91 -10.01
CA ASN A 84 4.15 6.94 -8.98
C ASN A 84 3.03 5.92 -8.76
N VAL A 85 1.76 6.32 -8.86
CA VAL A 85 0.62 5.39 -8.81
C VAL A 85 0.68 4.40 -9.99
N GLU A 86 0.99 4.87 -11.18
CA GLU A 86 1.15 4.00 -12.36
C GLU A 86 2.34 3.04 -12.20
N LYS A 87 3.50 3.56 -11.76
CA LYS A 87 4.68 2.74 -11.43
C LYS A 87 4.35 1.68 -10.38
N LEU A 88 3.58 2.03 -9.36
CA LEU A 88 3.16 1.10 -8.30
C LEU A 88 2.27 -0.03 -8.84
N ILE A 89 1.27 0.29 -9.68
CA ILE A 89 0.40 -0.73 -10.27
C ILE A 89 1.22 -1.71 -11.11
N GLN A 90 2.07 -1.20 -12.01
CA GLN A 90 2.91 -2.03 -12.86
C GLN A 90 3.87 -2.90 -12.04
N LYS A 91 4.43 -2.35 -10.96
CA LYS A 91 5.32 -3.09 -10.05
C LYS A 91 4.57 -4.21 -9.32
N ILE A 92 3.35 -3.96 -8.83
CA ILE A 92 2.51 -4.97 -8.19
C ILE A 92 2.23 -6.12 -9.17
N GLU A 93 1.83 -5.81 -10.40
CA GLU A 93 1.53 -6.83 -11.42
C GLU A 93 2.75 -7.69 -11.76
N ALA A 94 3.90 -7.06 -11.99
CA ALA A 94 5.15 -7.77 -12.28
C ALA A 94 5.57 -8.70 -11.13
N MET A 95 5.54 -8.19 -9.90
CA MET A 95 5.88 -8.98 -8.71
C MET A 95 4.89 -10.11 -8.44
N ASP A 96 3.59 -9.92 -8.71
CA ASP A 96 2.56 -10.96 -8.52
C ASP A 96 2.82 -12.16 -9.43
N VAL A 97 3.22 -11.91 -10.68
CA VAL A 97 3.62 -12.96 -11.63
C VAL A 97 4.82 -13.73 -11.08
N GLU A 98 5.91 -13.04 -10.73
CA GLU A 98 7.12 -13.67 -10.19
C GLU A 98 6.85 -14.45 -8.89
N PHE A 99 6.04 -13.89 -8.00
CA PHE A 99 5.70 -14.51 -6.72
C PHE A 99 4.90 -15.80 -6.91
N ARG A 100 3.92 -15.79 -7.81
CA ARG A 100 3.16 -17.00 -8.14
C ARG A 100 4.03 -18.07 -8.79
N GLU A 101 5.05 -17.70 -9.56
CA GLU A 101 6.04 -18.66 -10.05
C GLU A 101 6.88 -19.25 -8.93
N LYS A 102 7.39 -18.43 -8.01
CA LYS A 102 8.14 -18.89 -6.82
C LYS A 102 7.33 -19.85 -5.97
N LEU A 103 6.04 -19.58 -5.76
CA LEU A 103 5.13 -20.48 -5.05
C LEU A 103 4.97 -21.83 -5.78
N LYS A 104 4.82 -21.83 -7.11
CA LYS A 104 4.72 -23.07 -7.91
C LYS A 104 6.01 -23.89 -7.87
N ARG A 105 7.16 -23.22 -7.81
CA ARG A 105 8.48 -23.86 -7.72
C ARG A 105 8.84 -24.31 -6.30
N GLY A 106 8.04 -23.96 -5.30
CA GLY A 106 8.32 -24.26 -3.89
C GLY A 106 9.49 -23.44 -3.31
N GLU A 107 9.84 -22.32 -3.95
CA GLU A 107 10.94 -21.44 -3.53
C GLU A 107 10.53 -20.41 -2.47
N TYR A 108 9.23 -20.35 -2.14
CA TYR A 108 8.69 -19.42 -1.15
C TYR A 108 7.76 -20.16 -0.19
N GLU A 109 8.09 -20.13 1.10
CA GLU A 109 7.23 -20.65 2.17
C GLU A 109 6.19 -19.60 2.55
N TYR A 110 4.93 -19.88 2.21
CA TYR A 110 3.82 -19.04 2.59
C TYR A 110 3.42 -19.33 4.05
N ASP A 111 3.73 -18.40 4.97
CA ASP A 111 3.25 -18.47 6.35
C ASP A 111 1.73 -18.24 6.41
N LYS A 112 0.98 -19.34 6.47
CA LYS A 112 -0.49 -19.35 6.57
C LYS A 112 -0.99 -18.78 7.91
N GLU A 113 -0.21 -18.87 8.98
CA GLU A 113 -0.66 -18.50 10.33
C GLU A 113 -0.69 -16.99 10.53
N GLU A 114 0.40 -16.30 10.16
CA GLU A 114 0.49 -14.84 10.29
C GLU A 114 -0.58 -14.13 9.44
N LYS A 115 -0.72 -14.55 8.17
CA LYS A 115 -1.62 -13.87 7.21
C LYS A 115 -3.08 -14.29 7.35
N GLY A 116 -3.34 -15.54 7.77
CA GLY A 116 -4.67 -15.99 8.15
C GLY A 116 -5.23 -15.23 9.36
N GLY A 117 -4.35 -14.80 10.28
CA GLY A 117 -4.70 -13.94 11.41
C GLY A 117 -5.25 -12.57 10.99
N PHE A 118 -4.61 -11.93 10.02
CA PHE A 118 -5.06 -10.64 9.47
C PHE A 118 -6.42 -10.74 8.76
N LEU A 119 -6.62 -11.75 7.91
CA LEU A 119 -7.92 -12.01 7.28
C LEU A 119 -9.02 -12.27 8.33
N ARG A 120 -8.69 -13.00 9.40
CA ARG A 120 -9.61 -13.28 10.50
C ARG A 120 -9.93 -12.03 11.33
N TRP A 121 -8.99 -11.09 11.44
CA TRP A 121 -9.19 -9.76 12.04
C TRP A 121 -10.08 -8.87 11.15
N LEU A 122 -9.78 -8.77 9.85
CA LEU A 122 -10.55 -7.98 8.87
C LEU A 122 -12.00 -8.46 8.76
N LEU A 123 -12.23 -9.77 8.76
CA LEU A 123 -13.58 -10.36 8.67
C LEU A 123 -14.32 -10.36 10.02
N GLY A 124 -13.79 -9.71 11.07
CA GLY A 124 -14.47 -9.58 12.35
C GLY A 124 -14.66 -10.88 13.14
N ARG A 125 -13.99 -11.99 12.75
CA ARG A 125 -14.01 -13.25 13.53
C ARG A 125 -13.08 -13.13 14.73
N LYS A 126 -13.46 -12.30 15.70
CA LYS A 126 -12.89 -12.37 17.06
C LYS A 126 -13.09 -13.80 17.57
N SER A 127 -11.99 -14.46 17.90
CA SER A 127 -12.03 -15.66 18.74
C SER A 127 -12.73 -15.27 20.03
N LYS A 128 -13.95 -15.76 20.27
CA LYS A 128 -14.42 -15.92 21.64
C LYS A 128 -13.49 -16.96 22.28
N LYS A 129 -12.48 -16.49 23.00
CA LYS A 129 -11.93 -17.27 24.11
C LYS A 129 -12.79 -16.90 25.32
N GLY A 130 -13.44 -17.91 25.87
CA GLY A 130 -14.13 -17.82 27.17
C GLY A 130 -13.14 -17.66 28.31
#